data_AF-A0A9P7ZB41-F1
#
_entry.id   AF-A0A9P7ZB41-F1
#
_cell.length_a   1.000
_cell.length_b   1.000
_cell.length_c   1.000
_cell.angle_alpha   90.00
_cell.angle_beta   90.00
_cell.angle_gamma   90.00
#
_symmetry.space_group_name_H-M   'P 1'
#
loop_
_entity.id
_entity.type
_entity.pdbx_description
1 polymer ?
#
loop_
_entity_poly.entity_id
_entity_poly.type
_entity_poly.pdbx_seq_one_letter_code
_entity_poly.pdbx_strand_id
1 'polypeptide(L)'
;MLQDAWDAVVDVAANTPHASQQLLVEILCAVQGEDLSTQFPEKVIVWGERVKMFEDLPLFGPSLRTAWNQIPGSGSQRCFTPEQWTNINAFVARLTALSSSLPVFDYSLYAIWSLRAVFEETEVDEALASAGEVWLQYSRAAIEKLSCAEKTFEGRLAAPGSKFRDKDWVGFNMERLGIWQAALELHSK
;
A
#
# COMPACT_ATOMS: atom_id res chain seq x y z
N MET A 1 9.58 0.38 -20.98
CA MET A 1 10.96 0.55 -20.46
C MET A 1 10.96 1.04 -19.01
N LEU A 2 10.31 2.17 -18.66
CA LEU A 2 10.20 2.61 -17.25
C LEU A 2 9.13 1.83 -16.47
N GLN A 3 7.94 1.67 -17.05
CA GLN A 3 6.88 0.86 -16.44
C GLN A 3 7.34 -0.58 -16.20
N ASP A 4 7.98 -1.21 -17.20
CA ASP A 4 8.53 -2.57 -17.06
C ASP A 4 9.53 -2.71 -15.89
N ALA A 5 10.30 -1.66 -15.59
CA ALA A 5 11.22 -1.67 -14.45
C ALA A 5 10.46 -1.66 -13.12
N TRP A 6 9.38 -0.88 -13.03
CA TRP A 6 8.51 -0.88 -11.86
C TRP A 6 7.74 -2.18 -11.70
N ASP A 7 7.22 -2.73 -12.79
CA ASP A 7 6.56 -4.03 -12.78
C ASP A 7 7.52 -5.13 -12.33
N ALA A 8 8.81 -5.07 -12.72
CA ALA A 8 9.83 -5.98 -12.21
C ALA A 8 10.09 -5.82 -10.69
N VAL A 9 10.13 -4.59 -10.16
CA VAL A 9 10.26 -4.35 -8.71
C VAL A 9 9.06 -4.93 -7.97
N VAL A 10 7.85 -4.72 -8.48
CA VAL A 10 6.61 -5.28 -7.92
C VAL A 10 6.64 -6.80 -7.96
N ASP A 11 7.03 -7.41 -9.09
CA ASP A 11 7.12 -8.86 -9.22
C ASP A 11 8.14 -9.45 -8.23
N VAL A 12 9.30 -8.79 -8.04
CA VAL A 12 10.29 -9.18 -7.03
C VAL A 12 9.72 -9.05 -5.62
N ALA A 13 9.02 -7.96 -5.31
CA ALA A 13 8.38 -7.77 -4.00
C ALA A 13 7.32 -8.85 -3.73
N ALA A 14 6.45 -9.17 -4.68
CA ALA A 14 5.42 -10.20 -4.55
C ALA A 14 6.02 -11.59 -4.30
N ASN A 15 7.16 -11.90 -4.92
CA ASN A 15 7.84 -13.21 -4.76
C ASN A 15 8.89 -13.26 -3.65
N THR A 16 9.11 -12.16 -2.93
CA THR A 16 10.02 -12.10 -1.78
C THR A 16 9.21 -12.20 -0.50
N PRO A 17 9.46 -13.20 0.39
CA PRO A 17 8.78 -13.28 1.68
C PRO A 17 8.85 -11.96 2.43
N HIS A 18 7.73 -11.50 2.99
CA HIS A 18 7.66 -10.17 3.61
C HIS A 18 8.71 -9.94 4.70
N ALA A 19 9.19 -10.99 5.39
CA ALA A 19 10.28 -10.90 6.35
C ALA A 19 11.65 -10.49 5.74
N SER A 20 11.83 -10.64 4.43
CA SER A 20 13.09 -10.42 3.71
C SER A 20 13.07 -9.23 2.73
N GLN A 21 12.01 -8.40 2.77
CA GLN A 21 11.83 -7.29 1.83
C GLN A 21 12.54 -5.98 2.20
N GLN A 22 13.23 -5.92 3.35
CA GLN A 22 13.84 -4.68 3.84
C GLN A 22 14.82 -4.06 2.83
N LEU A 23 15.63 -4.88 2.18
CA LEU A 23 16.58 -4.43 1.16
C LEU A 23 15.88 -3.82 -0.08
N LEU A 24 14.71 -4.32 -0.46
CA LEU A 24 13.95 -3.78 -1.59
C LEU A 24 13.45 -2.36 -1.29
N VAL A 25 13.04 -2.12 -0.05
CA VAL A 25 12.62 -0.79 0.42
C VAL A 25 13.81 0.16 0.42
N GLU A 26 14.97 -0.29 0.92
CA GLU A 26 16.20 0.51 0.93
C GLU A 26 16.68 0.88 -0.48
N ILE A 27 16.59 -0.06 -1.43
CA ILE A 27 16.90 0.21 -2.84
C ILE A 27 15.98 1.29 -3.41
N LEU A 28 14.66 1.22 -3.17
CA LEU A 28 13.75 2.26 -3.66
C LEU A 28 14.01 3.62 -3.01
N CYS A 29 14.33 3.67 -1.72
CA CYS A 29 14.72 4.91 -1.05
C CYS A 29 16.01 5.49 -1.64
N ALA A 30 17.01 4.64 -1.91
CA ALA A 30 18.24 5.06 -2.56
C ALA A 30 17.95 5.60 -3.97
N VAL A 31 17.20 4.86 -4.79
CA VAL A 31 16.81 5.30 -6.13
C VAL A 31 16.07 6.63 -6.09
N GLN A 32 15.17 6.84 -5.11
CA GLN A 32 14.42 8.08 -4.97
C GLN A 32 15.28 9.29 -4.58
N GLY A 33 16.31 9.07 -3.75
CA GLY A 33 17.20 10.11 -3.24
C GLY A 33 18.45 10.37 -4.08
N GLU A 34 18.76 9.52 -5.06
CA GLU A 34 19.94 9.63 -5.89
C GLU A 34 19.80 10.72 -6.98
N ASP A 35 20.85 11.53 -7.15
CA ASP A 35 20.96 12.46 -8.27
C ASP A 35 21.68 11.77 -9.44
N LEU A 36 20.89 11.11 -10.28
CA LEU A 36 21.39 10.45 -11.49
C LEU A 36 21.23 11.33 -12.74
N SER A 37 21.12 12.66 -12.59
CA SER A 37 20.96 13.61 -13.71
C SER A 37 22.09 13.57 -14.74
N THR A 38 23.27 13.04 -14.35
CA THR A 38 24.41 12.83 -15.23
C THR A 38 24.26 11.60 -16.13
N GLN A 39 23.41 10.64 -15.77
CA GLN A 39 23.22 9.37 -16.47
C GLN A 39 21.84 9.25 -17.11
N PHE A 40 20.85 9.96 -16.58
CA PHE A 40 19.46 9.90 -17.02
C PHE A 40 18.85 11.30 -17.10
N PRO A 41 17.78 11.50 -17.90
CA PRO A 41 17.04 12.74 -17.89
C PRO A 41 16.50 13.03 -16.49
N GLU A 42 16.80 14.22 -15.95
CA GLU A 42 16.25 14.69 -14.66
C GLU A 42 14.72 14.64 -14.67
N LYS A 43 14.11 14.97 -15.83
CA LYS A 43 12.67 15.01 -16.03
C LYS A 43 12.24 14.24 -17.25
N VAL A 44 11.09 13.57 -17.12
CA VAL A 44 10.44 12.80 -18.18
C VAL A 44 9.01 13.30 -18.39
N ILE A 45 8.42 13.01 -19.56
CA ILE A 45 7.02 13.32 -19.83
C ILE A 45 6.18 12.08 -19.58
N VAL A 46 5.26 12.15 -18.63
CA VAL A 46 4.30 11.10 -18.32
C VAL A 46 2.90 11.70 -18.38
N TRP A 47 2.03 11.12 -19.23
CA TRP A 47 0.65 11.59 -19.45
C TRP A 47 0.52 13.09 -19.78
N GLY A 48 1.52 13.66 -20.45
CA GLY A 48 1.55 15.07 -20.83
C GLY A 48 2.16 16.01 -19.79
N GLU A 49 2.50 15.50 -18.60
CA GLU A 49 3.13 16.27 -17.53
C GLU A 49 4.62 16.01 -17.44
N ARG A 50 5.39 17.04 -17.06
CA ARG A 50 6.84 16.93 -16.86
C ARG A 50 7.12 16.65 -15.38
N VAL A 51 7.61 15.44 -15.11
CA VAL A 51 7.84 14.91 -13.75
C VAL A 51 9.31 14.56 -13.56
N LYS A 52 9.81 14.62 -12.34
CA LYS A 52 11.19 14.24 -11.99
C LYS A 52 11.31 12.72 -11.94
N MET A 53 12.27 12.15 -12.67
CA MET A 53 12.34 10.71 -12.90
C MET A 53 12.51 9.89 -11.62
N PHE A 54 13.36 10.35 -10.70
CA PHE A 54 13.70 9.60 -9.48
C PHE A 54 12.97 10.12 -8.25
N GLU A 55 12.80 11.45 -8.12
CA GLU A 55 12.12 12.05 -6.97
C GLU A 55 10.61 11.71 -6.94
N ASP A 56 9.94 11.73 -8.09
CA ASP A 56 8.49 11.52 -8.21
C ASP A 56 8.11 10.05 -8.50
N LEU A 57 9.10 9.20 -8.79
CA LEU A 57 8.92 7.78 -9.16
C LEU A 57 7.73 7.55 -10.11
N PRO A 58 7.68 8.24 -11.26
CA PRO A 58 6.49 8.26 -12.09
C PRO A 58 6.19 6.87 -12.64
N LEU A 59 4.91 6.55 -12.76
CA LEU A 59 4.36 5.22 -13.10
C LEU A 59 4.51 4.13 -12.01
N PHE A 60 5.27 4.35 -10.93
CA PHE A 60 5.40 3.35 -9.87
C PHE A 60 4.08 3.11 -9.12
N GLY A 61 3.36 4.17 -8.74
CA GLY A 61 2.03 4.07 -8.14
C GLY A 61 1.01 3.33 -9.04
N PRO A 62 0.91 3.64 -10.34
CA PRO A 62 0.11 2.87 -11.30
C PRO A 62 0.50 1.38 -11.42
N SER A 63 1.79 1.05 -11.39
CA SER A 63 2.26 -0.35 -11.34
C SER A 63 1.80 -1.04 -10.06
N LEU A 64 1.94 -0.38 -8.90
CA LEU A 64 1.41 -0.87 -7.63
C LEU A 64 -0.11 -1.05 -7.68
N ARG A 65 -0.86 -0.14 -8.30
CA ARG A 65 -2.32 -0.27 -8.45
C ARG A 65 -2.70 -1.49 -9.28
N THR A 66 -1.98 -1.71 -10.38
CA THR A 66 -2.19 -2.84 -11.29
C THR A 66 -1.96 -4.16 -10.55
N ALA A 67 -0.85 -4.25 -9.82
CA ALA A 67 -0.57 -5.38 -8.94
C ALA A 67 -1.62 -5.52 -7.83
N TRP A 68 -2.07 -4.39 -7.26
CA TRP A 68 -3.07 -4.38 -6.20
C TRP A 68 -4.40 -5.01 -6.66
N ASN A 69 -4.78 -4.79 -7.92
CA ASN A 69 -6.00 -5.37 -8.48
C ASN A 69 -5.92 -6.88 -8.76
N GLN A 70 -4.75 -7.50 -8.62
CA GLN A 70 -4.56 -8.95 -8.75
C GLN A 70 -4.89 -9.72 -7.46
N ILE A 71 -5.66 -9.12 -6.55
CA ILE A 71 -6.14 -9.73 -5.31
C ILE A 71 -6.72 -11.15 -5.58
N PRO A 72 -6.43 -12.14 -4.71
CA PRO A 72 -6.99 -13.49 -4.82
C PRO A 72 -8.52 -13.45 -4.95
N GLY A 73 -9.08 -14.32 -5.80
CA GLY A 73 -10.53 -14.43 -5.99
C GLY A 73 -11.18 -13.31 -6.80
N SER A 74 -10.44 -12.33 -7.31
CA SER A 74 -10.97 -11.23 -8.13
C SER A 74 -11.58 -11.64 -9.49
N GLY A 75 -11.38 -12.89 -9.92
CA GLY A 75 -11.77 -13.35 -11.27
C GLY A 75 -10.85 -12.81 -12.39
N SER A 76 -9.75 -12.15 -12.03
CA SER A 76 -8.73 -11.67 -12.97
C SER A 76 -8.03 -12.84 -13.66
N GLN A 77 -7.63 -12.67 -14.92
CA GLN A 77 -6.88 -13.69 -15.67
C GLN A 77 -5.57 -14.11 -14.98
N ARG A 78 -4.96 -13.19 -14.23
CA ARG A 78 -3.77 -13.43 -13.41
C ARG A 78 -4.03 -12.88 -12.01
N CYS A 79 -4.35 -13.76 -11.08
CA CYS A 79 -4.46 -13.43 -9.66
C CYS A 79 -3.18 -13.83 -8.94
N PHE A 80 -2.78 -13.05 -7.93
CA PHE A 80 -1.75 -13.48 -6.99
C PHE A 80 -2.25 -14.62 -6.11
N THR A 81 -1.30 -15.42 -5.61
CA THR A 81 -1.58 -16.28 -4.46
C THR A 81 -1.81 -15.42 -3.21
N PRO A 82 -2.49 -15.93 -2.16
CA PRO A 82 -2.61 -15.25 -0.87
C PRO A 82 -1.25 -14.79 -0.28
N GLU A 83 -0.21 -15.60 -0.46
CA GLU A 83 1.15 -15.27 -0.02
C GLU A 83 1.74 -14.10 -0.82
N GLN A 84 1.69 -14.15 -2.15
CA GLN A 84 2.16 -13.05 -3.00
C GLN A 84 1.41 -11.75 -2.71
N TRP A 85 0.11 -11.88 -2.44
CA TRP A 85 -0.74 -10.76 -2.06
C TRP A 85 -0.37 -10.15 -0.71
N THR A 86 -0.04 -10.99 0.26
CA THR A 86 0.48 -10.56 1.57
C THR A 86 1.84 -9.87 1.41
N ASN A 87 2.74 -10.45 0.61
CA ASN A 87 4.06 -9.89 0.35
C ASN A 87 3.97 -8.49 -0.30
N ILE A 88 3.12 -8.28 -1.31
CA ILE A 88 2.99 -6.95 -1.92
C ILE A 88 2.38 -5.93 -0.95
N ASN A 89 1.40 -6.32 -0.13
CA ASN A 89 0.85 -5.43 0.90
C ASN A 89 1.90 -5.07 1.96
N ALA A 90 2.73 -6.03 2.38
CA ALA A 90 3.80 -5.80 3.34
C ALA A 90 4.89 -4.85 2.81
N PHE A 91 5.21 -4.96 1.52
CA PHE A 91 6.14 -4.07 0.84
C PHE A 91 5.60 -2.63 0.81
N VAL A 92 4.37 -2.46 0.35
CA VAL A 92 3.71 -1.15 0.26
C VAL A 92 3.47 -0.53 1.65
N ALA A 93 3.20 -1.35 2.67
CA ALA A 93 3.10 -0.90 4.06
C ALA A 93 4.42 -0.28 4.55
N ARG A 94 5.56 -0.90 4.25
CA ARG A 94 6.87 -0.32 4.61
C ARG A 94 7.15 0.98 3.91
N LEU A 95 6.83 1.09 2.62
CA LEU A 95 6.95 2.36 1.90
C LEU A 95 6.07 3.43 2.56
N THR A 96 4.81 3.08 2.88
CA THR A 96 3.88 4.00 3.56
C THR A 96 4.39 4.43 4.93
N ALA A 97 5.12 3.58 5.66
CA ALA A 97 5.75 3.94 6.93
C ALA A 97 6.74 5.11 6.79
N LEU A 98 7.34 5.27 5.60
CA LEU A 98 8.28 6.35 5.28
C LEU A 98 7.60 7.61 4.73
N SER A 99 6.28 7.59 4.50
CA SER A 99 5.53 8.69 3.86
C SER A 99 5.66 10.04 4.59
N SER A 100 5.95 10.02 5.89
CA SER A 100 6.15 11.25 6.66
C SER A 100 7.43 12.01 6.32
N SER A 101 8.46 11.32 5.83
CA SER A 101 9.71 11.92 5.33
C SER A 101 9.79 11.91 3.81
N LEU A 102 9.15 10.94 3.16
CA LEU A 102 9.14 10.76 1.70
C LEU A 102 7.68 10.67 1.19
N PRO A 103 7.00 11.81 0.97
CA PRO A 103 5.59 11.83 0.59
C PRO A 103 5.21 11.04 -0.66
N VAL A 104 6.16 10.83 -1.59
CA VAL A 104 5.99 9.97 -2.79
C VAL A 104 5.61 8.52 -2.44
N PHE A 105 5.89 8.07 -1.21
CA PHE A 105 5.54 6.75 -0.71
C PHE A 105 4.21 6.71 0.06
N ASP A 106 3.38 7.73 -0.02
CA ASP A 106 2.06 7.73 0.62
C ASP A 106 1.05 6.82 -0.11
N TYR A 107 1.03 5.54 0.26
CA TYR A 107 0.04 4.57 -0.17
C TYR A 107 -1.01 4.29 0.89
N SER A 108 -1.27 5.24 1.78
CA SER A 108 -2.18 5.07 2.92
C SER A 108 -3.62 4.70 2.52
N LEU A 109 -4.07 5.05 1.32
CA LEU A 109 -5.37 4.60 0.81
C LEU A 109 -5.44 3.07 0.65
N TYR A 110 -4.32 2.42 0.32
CA TYR A 110 -4.26 0.96 0.17
C TYR A 110 -4.36 0.30 1.55
N ALA A 111 -3.81 0.93 2.59
CA ALA A 111 -4.03 0.50 3.97
C ALA A 111 -5.53 0.47 4.30
N ILE A 112 -6.28 1.54 3.98
CA ILE A 112 -7.72 1.57 4.19
C ILE A 112 -8.41 0.43 3.44
N TRP A 113 -8.09 0.22 2.17
CA TRP A 113 -8.75 -0.82 1.39
C TRP A 113 -8.47 -2.22 1.91
N SER A 114 -7.22 -2.52 2.27
CA SER A 114 -6.82 -3.82 2.79
C SER A 114 -7.37 -4.07 4.19
N LEU A 115 -7.30 -3.09 5.09
CA LEU A 115 -7.85 -3.21 6.46
C LEU A 115 -9.38 -3.29 6.44
N ARG A 116 -10.05 -2.54 5.54
CA ARG A 116 -11.50 -2.65 5.35
C ARG A 116 -11.89 -4.06 4.90
N ALA A 117 -11.22 -4.60 3.89
CA ALA A 117 -11.52 -5.92 3.34
C ALA A 117 -11.43 -7.03 4.41
N VAL A 118 -10.54 -6.90 5.37
CA VAL A 118 -10.32 -7.93 6.41
C VAL A 118 -11.13 -7.67 7.68
N PHE A 119 -11.24 -6.43 8.12
CA PHE A 119 -11.78 -6.11 9.45
C PHE A 119 -13.18 -5.50 9.44
N GLU A 120 -13.60 -4.92 8.31
CA GLU A 120 -14.86 -4.17 8.21
C GLU A 120 -15.91 -4.87 7.33
N GLU A 121 -15.55 -5.89 6.56
CA GLU A 121 -16.53 -6.66 5.77
C GLU A 121 -17.15 -7.80 6.59
N THR A 122 -18.41 -8.13 6.30
CA THR A 122 -19.18 -9.19 6.97
C THR A 122 -18.67 -10.56 6.55
N GLU A 123 -18.33 -10.72 5.27
CA GLU A 123 -17.71 -11.91 4.72
C GLU A 123 -16.24 -11.61 4.48
N VAL A 124 -15.36 -12.32 5.20
CA VAL A 124 -13.92 -12.14 5.12
C VAL A 124 -13.33 -13.41 4.52
N ASP A 125 -12.55 -13.26 3.46
CA ASP A 125 -11.69 -14.34 3.01
C ASP A 125 -10.50 -14.44 3.96
N GLU A 126 -10.46 -15.52 4.76
CA GLU A 126 -9.37 -15.78 5.71
C GLU A 126 -8.00 -15.76 5.03
N ALA A 127 -7.92 -16.11 3.74
CA ALA A 127 -6.68 -16.06 2.99
C ALA A 127 -6.15 -14.62 2.81
N LEU A 128 -6.99 -13.60 3.00
CA LEU A 128 -6.61 -12.19 2.93
C LEU A 128 -6.25 -11.59 4.30
N ALA A 129 -6.49 -12.32 5.40
CA ALA A 129 -6.30 -11.81 6.75
C ALA A 129 -4.87 -11.30 6.97
N SER A 130 -3.87 -12.12 6.60
CA SER A 130 -2.45 -11.79 6.71
C SER A 130 -2.07 -10.48 5.99
N ALA A 131 -2.76 -10.13 4.89
CA ALA A 131 -2.53 -8.87 4.20
C ALA A 131 -2.94 -7.65 5.06
N GLY A 132 -4.01 -7.75 5.85
CA GLY A 132 -4.40 -6.73 6.82
C GLY A 132 -3.41 -6.63 7.99
N GLU A 133 -2.92 -7.77 8.47
CA GLU A 133 -1.97 -7.84 9.59
C GLU A 133 -0.65 -7.14 9.26
N VAL A 134 -0.10 -7.38 8.06
CA VAL A 134 1.18 -6.77 7.65
C VAL A 134 1.11 -5.24 7.55
N TRP A 135 -0.05 -4.65 7.27
CA TRP A 135 -0.22 -3.19 7.34
C TRP A 135 -0.04 -2.68 8.77
N LEU A 136 -0.66 -3.33 9.75
CA LEU A 136 -0.51 -2.99 11.17
C LEU A 136 0.82 -3.47 11.77
N GLN A 137 1.55 -4.35 11.09
CA GLN A 137 2.90 -4.76 11.48
C GLN A 137 3.93 -3.70 11.04
N TYR A 138 3.87 -3.28 9.78
CA TYR A 138 4.95 -2.49 9.18
C TYR A 138 4.68 -1.00 9.08
N SER A 139 3.41 -0.58 9.14
CA SER A 139 3.03 0.83 8.98
C SER A 139 2.22 1.38 10.16
N ARG A 140 2.19 0.67 11.30
CA ARG A 140 1.41 1.03 12.49
C ARG A 140 1.54 2.50 12.88
N ALA A 141 2.78 2.97 13.08
CA ALA A 141 3.04 4.33 13.50
C ALA A 141 2.54 5.37 12.49
N ALA A 142 2.63 5.07 11.18
CA ALA A 142 2.08 5.93 10.14
C ALA A 142 0.54 5.93 10.18
N ILE A 143 -0.10 4.77 10.30
CA ILE A 143 -1.57 4.66 10.42
C ILE A 143 -2.08 5.40 11.68
N GLU A 144 -1.40 5.23 12.82
CA GLU A 144 -1.70 5.95 14.07
C GLU A 144 -1.62 7.46 13.88
N LYS A 145 -0.55 7.94 13.25
CA LYS A 145 -0.37 9.37 12.95
C LYS A 145 -1.46 9.89 12.01
N LEU A 146 -1.80 9.13 10.95
CA LEU A 146 -2.85 9.49 10.00
C LEU A 146 -4.25 9.50 10.64
N SER A 147 -4.49 8.60 11.59
CA SER A 147 -5.74 8.51 12.36
C SER A 147 -5.88 9.64 13.37
N CYS A 148 -4.78 10.01 14.04
CA CYS A 148 -4.72 11.18 14.91
C CYS A 148 -4.89 12.49 14.14
N ALA A 149 -4.35 12.56 12.92
CA ALA A 149 -4.50 13.70 12.02
C ALA A 149 -5.83 13.72 11.24
N GLU A 150 -6.69 12.71 11.44
CA GLU A 150 -7.98 12.55 10.75
C GLU A 150 -7.87 12.71 9.22
N LYS A 151 -6.85 12.10 8.61
CA LYS A 151 -6.64 12.22 7.16
C LYS A 151 -7.85 11.67 6.40
N THR A 152 -8.40 12.48 5.52
CA THR A 152 -9.55 12.16 4.66
C THR A 152 -9.15 11.95 3.20
N PHE A 153 -10.04 11.31 2.44
CA PHE A 153 -9.93 11.12 0.99
C PHE A 153 -11.21 11.57 0.30
N GLU A 154 -11.12 11.94 -0.97
CA GLU A 154 -12.27 12.41 -1.72
C GLU A 154 -13.34 11.33 -1.94
N GLY A 155 -14.60 11.75 -1.84
CA GLY A 155 -15.75 10.90 -2.15
C GLY A 155 -15.83 9.63 -1.30
N ARG A 156 -16.08 8.50 -1.95
CA ARG A 156 -16.27 7.19 -1.27
C ARG A 156 -15.03 6.31 -1.27
N LEU A 157 -13.86 6.84 -1.64
CA LEU A 157 -12.63 6.06 -1.76
C LEU A 157 -12.27 5.36 -0.43
N ALA A 158 -12.48 6.05 0.68
CA ALA A 158 -12.17 5.57 2.03
C ALA A 158 -13.42 5.27 2.88
N ALA A 159 -14.56 5.02 2.23
CA ALA A 159 -15.80 4.65 2.92
C ALA A 159 -15.63 3.40 3.81
N PRO A 160 -16.45 3.24 4.87
CA PRO A 160 -16.44 2.05 5.73
C PRO A 160 -16.87 0.78 4.98
N GLY A 161 -16.50 -0.37 5.52
CA GLY A 161 -16.96 -1.69 5.07
C GLY A 161 -18.36 -2.06 5.56
N SER A 162 -18.85 -3.23 5.15
CA SER A 162 -20.26 -3.62 5.37
C SER A 162 -20.71 -3.70 6.83
N LYS A 163 -19.82 -4.00 7.78
CA LYS A 163 -20.11 -4.04 9.23
C LYS A 163 -20.41 -2.66 9.84
N PHE A 164 -19.97 -1.59 9.17
CA PHE A 164 -19.99 -0.22 9.69
C PHE A 164 -20.64 0.75 8.69
N ARG A 165 -21.66 0.29 7.93
CA ARG A 165 -22.34 1.09 6.89
C ARG A 165 -23.04 2.35 7.41
N ASP A 166 -23.34 2.38 8.70
CA ASP A 166 -23.92 3.50 9.43
C ASP A 166 -22.90 4.59 9.77
N LYS A 167 -21.59 4.29 9.66
CA LYS A 167 -20.52 5.26 9.87
C LYS A 167 -20.36 6.18 8.66
N ASP A 168 -20.00 7.43 8.91
CA ASP A 168 -19.74 8.47 7.92
C ASP A 168 -18.25 8.63 7.59
N TRP A 169 -17.44 7.61 7.90
CA TRP A 169 -16.00 7.67 7.71
C TRP A 169 -15.61 7.88 6.23
N VAL A 170 -14.75 8.87 6.00
CA VAL A 170 -14.16 9.19 4.68
C VAL A 170 -12.64 9.10 4.69
N GLY A 171 -12.07 8.38 5.66
CA GLY A 171 -10.63 8.35 5.89
C GLY A 171 -10.22 7.58 7.14
N PHE A 172 -9.09 8.01 7.70
CA PHE A 172 -8.55 7.55 8.97
C PHE A 172 -9.19 8.32 10.13
N ASN A 173 -9.46 7.63 11.24
CA ASN A 173 -9.86 8.23 12.51
C ASN A 173 -9.58 7.25 13.65
N MET A 174 -9.60 7.74 14.89
CA MET A 174 -9.24 6.94 16.07
C MET A 174 -10.24 5.80 16.37
N GLU A 175 -11.53 5.99 16.08
CA GLU A 175 -12.53 4.93 16.28
C GLU A 175 -12.26 3.73 15.35
N ARG A 176 -12.06 4.03 14.06
CA ARG A 176 -11.76 3.05 13.02
C ARG A 176 -10.45 2.32 13.29
N LEU A 177 -9.42 3.05 13.74
CA LEU A 177 -8.15 2.45 14.15
C LEU A 177 -8.32 1.45 15.30
N GLY A 178 -9.10 1.81 16.33
CA GLY A 178 -9.35 0.93 17.48
C GLY A 178 -9.98 -0.40 17.06
N ILE A 179 -10.89 -0.38 16.08
CA ILE A 179 -11.50 -1.58 15.51
C ILE A 179 -10.46 -2.47 14.84
N TRP A 180 -9.58 -1.90 14.00
CA TRP A 180 -8.54 -2.66 13.31
C TRP A 180 -7.53 -3.28 14.29
N GLN A 181 -7.12 -2.52 15.32
CA GLN A 181 -6.18 -3.00 16.33
C GLN A 181 -6.78 -4.14 17.16
N ALA A 182 -8.03 -3.99 17.62
CA ALA A 182 -8.72 -5.02 18.39
C ALA A 182 -8.92 -6.32 17.58
N ALA A 183 -9.22 -6.21 16.28
CA ALA A 183 -9.36 -7.38 15.42
C ALA A 183 -8.05 -8.16 15.24
N LEU A 184 -6.91 -7.47 15.20
CA LEU A 184 -5.59 -8.10 15.12
C LEU A 184 -5.24 -8.90 16.38
N GLU A 185 -5.58 -8.37 17.56
CA GLU A 185 -5.33 -9.04 18.85
C GLU A 185 -6.16 -10.33 19.01
N LEU A 186 -7.32 -10.41 18.34
CA LEU A 186 -8.16 -11.60 18.33
C LEU A 186 -7.63 -12.70 17.40
N HIS A 187 -6.98 -12.35 16.29
CA HIS A 187 -6.38 -13.32 15.35
C HIS A 187 -5.00 -13.86 15.81
N SER A 188 -4.34 -13.18 16.75
CA SER A 188 -3.02 -13.59 17.26
C SER A 188 -3.08 -14.63 18.40
N LYS A 189 -4.26 -15.20 18.71
CA LYS A 189 -4.49 -16.22 19.75
C LYS A 189 -4.86 -17.57 19.13
#